data_AF-A0A7H4PKP6-F1
#
_entry.id   AF-A0A7H4PKP6-F1
#
_cell.length_a   1.000
_cell.length_b   1.000
_cell.length_c   1.000
_cell.angle_alpha   90.00
_cell.angle_beta   90.00
_cell.angle_gamma   90.00
#
_symmetry.space_group_name_H-M   'P 1'
#
loop_
_entity.id
_entity.type
_entity.pdbx_description
1 polymer ?
#
loop_
_entity_poly.entity_id
_entity_poly.type
_entity_poly.pdbx_seq_one_letter_code
_entity_poly.pdbx_strand_id
1 'polypeptide(L)'
;MRKAAAARWKPIEIRTLQVDSLITAIGEQQDGEALSAMGIPLDPQGWPVVNADGETSKPNVFLIGDVQRGPSSIVSAIGNARRATDAILARENIASSYGNKVWNNVDPAKVYQRKGAIAVTLVDKNQREAFVEQEASRCLECNYVCSKCVDVCPNRANISVAVPGFQNRFQTLHLDAYCNECGNCAQFCPWQGKPYKDKITVFSLEQDFVNSTNPGFFVAGASVKVRQDDQTWQLEINDRGQFNEVPAQLDAMCRIISHIHQHQSYLLGGVEV
;
A
#
# COMPACT_ATOMS: atom_id res chain seq x y z
N MET A 1 -13.67 9.66 16.04
CA MET A 1 -14.88 8.93 15.61
C MET A 1 -14.93 8.88 14.08
N ARG A 2 -14.46 7.81 13.45
CA ARG A 2 -14.74 7.57 12.03
C ARG A 2 -16.14 6.97 11.95
N LYS A 3 -17.12 7.75 11.50
CA LYS A 3 -18.43 7.21 11.10
C LYS A 3 -18.16 6.20 9.99
N ALA A 4 -18.32 4.91 10.27
CA ALA A 4 -18.52 3.94 9.22
C ALA A 4 -19.74 4.41 8.43
N ALA A 5 -19.55 4.74 7.16
CA ALA A 5 -20.67 5.02 6.28
C ALA A 5 -21.54 3.76 6.28
N ALA A 6 -22.74 3.87 6.84
CA ALA A 6 -23.74 2.81 6.75
C ALA A 6 -24.04 2.57 5.28
N ALA A 7 -23.43 1.54 4.70
CA ALA A 7 -23.83 1.04 3.40
C ALA A 7 -25.31 0.67 3.51
N ARG A 8 -26.16 1.43 2.80
CA ARG A 8 -27.57 1.07 2.61
C ARG A 8 -27.60 -0.28 1.91
N TRP A 9 -27.96 -1.34 2.64
CA TRP A 9 -28.21 -2.66 2.09
C TRP A 9 -29.35 -2.52 1.07
N LYS A 10 -29.03 -2.65 -0.22
CA LYS A 10 -30.05 -2.80 -1.27
C LYS A 10 -30.85 -4.10 -1.00
N PRO A 11 -32.13 -4.18 -1.41
CA PRO A 11 -32.90 -5.42 -1.26
C PRO A 11 -32.13 -6.58 -1.88
N ILE A 12 -32.04 -7.69 -1.16
CA ILE A 12 -31.28 -8.88 -1.56
C ILE A 12 -32.03 -9.52 -2.72
N GLU A 13 -31.54 -9.33 -3.94
CA GLU A 13 -31.91 -10.17 -5.06
C GLU A 13 -31.32 -11.57 -4.80
N ILE A 14 -32.18 -12.54 -4.49
CA ILE A 14 -31.75 -13.93 -4.32
C ILE A 14 -31.44 -14.48 -5.70
N ARG A 15 -30.19 -14.90 -5.93
CA ARG A 15 -29.77 -15.56 -7.16
C ARG A 15 -29.33 -16.98 -6.88
N THR A 16 -29.80 -17.92 -7.71
CA THR A 16 -29.31 -19.29 -7.72
C THR A 16 -28.14 -19.40 -8.69
N LEU A 17 -27.01 -19.88 -8.20
CA LEU A 17 -25.79 -20.12 -8.99
C LEU A 17 -25.45 -21.61 -8.91
N GLN A 18 -25.23 -22.23 -10.07
CA GLN A 18 -24.63 -23.57 -10.12
C GLN A 18 -23.12 -23.41 -9.92
N VAL A 19 -22.58 -24.04 -8.88
CA VAL A 19 -21.14 -23.98 -8.56
C VAL A 19 -20.67 -25.38 -8.19
N ASP A 20 -19.45 -25.73 -8.62
CA ASP A 20 -18.81 -26.99 -8.25
C ASP A 20 -18.19 -26.94 -6.84
N SER A 21 -17.93 -25.74 -6.32
CA SER A 21 -17.31 -25.52 -5.02
C SER A 21 -17.73 -24.19 -4.41
N LEU A 22 -17.97 -24.20 -3.10
CA LEU A 22 -18.29 -23.03 -2.29
C LEU A 22 -17.22 -22.86 -1.22
N ILE A 23 -16.48 -21.75 -1.26
CA ILE A 23 -15.51 -21.39 -0.22
C ILE A 23 -16.15 -20.32 0.66
N THR A 24 -16.35 -20.65 1.94
CA THR A 24 -16.90 -19.70 2.92
C THR A 24 -15.79 -18.82 3.48
N ALA A 25 -15.91 -17.51 3.28
CA ALA A 25 -15.03 -16.54 3.93
C ALA A 25 -15.43 -16.41 5.41
N ILE A 26 -14.99 -17.35 6.23
CA ILE A 26 -15.18 -17.28 7.68
C ILE A 26 -14.38 -16.09 8.21
N GLY A 27 -15.05 -15.21 8.95
CA GLY A 27 -14.38 -14.14 9.69
C GLY A 27 -13.59 -14.69 10.87
N GLU A 28 -12.82 -13.83 11.50
CA GLU A 28 -12.13 -14.14 12.76
C GLU A 28 -12.81 -13.45 13.94
N GLN A 29 -12.70 -14.07 15.11
CA GLN A 29 -13.15 -13.53 16.39
C GLN A 29 -12.09 -13.83 17.44
N GLN A 30 -12.01 -12.98 18.46
CA GLN A 30 -11.11 -13.16 19.58
C GLN A 30 -11.61 -14.28 20.46
N ASP A 31 -10.66 -14.99 21.06
CA ASP A 31 -10.97 -15.93 22.13
C ASP A 31 -11.21 -15.18 23.45
N GLY A 32 -12.45 -14.68 23.62
CA GLY A 32 -12.87 -13.95 24.81
C GLY A 32 -12.82 -14.79 26.09
N GLU A 33 -13.02 -16.10 25.99
CA GLU A 33 -12.89 -17.02 27.13
C GLU A 33 -11.44 -17.11 27.59
N ALA A 34 -10.49 -17.28 26.66
CA ALA A 34 -9.07 -17.27 26.98
C ALA A 34 -8.61 -15.92 27.54
N LEU A 35 -9.05 -14.80 26.95
CA LEU A 35 -8.74 -13.46 27.47
C LEU A 35 -9.26 -13.27 28.91
N SER A 36 -10.49 -13.69 29.17
CA SER A 36 -11.09 -13.62 30.51
C SER A 36 -10.34 -14.52 31.50
N ALA A 37 -9.94 -15.72 31.08
CA ALA A 37 -9.15 -16.64 31.91
C ALA A 37 -7.76 -16.08 32.26
N MET A 38 -7.17 -15.25 31.40
CA MET A 38 -5.94 -14.49 31.69
C MET A 38 -6.18 -13.25 32.58
N GLY A 39 -7.44 -12.94 32.89
CA GLY A 39 -7.85 -11.77 33.67
C GLY A 39 -7.81 -10.48 32.88
N ILE A 40 -7.99 -10.54 31.55
CA ILE A 40 -8.09 -9.37 30.68
C ILE A 40 -9.52 -8.82 30.73
N PRO A 41 -9.73 -7.54 31.08
CA PRO A 41 -11.06 -6.97 31.11
C PRO A 41 -11.65 -6.80 29.71
N LEU A 42 -12.88 -7.32 29.54
CA LEU A 42 -13.66 -7.22 28.31
C LEU A 42 -14.83 -6.25 28.49
N ASP A 43 -15.25 -5.61 27.41
CA ASP A 43 -16.48 -4.82 27.36
C ASP A 43 -17.73 -5.73 27.25
N PRO A 44 -18.96 -5.17 27.32
CA PRO A 44 -20.19 -5.97 27.23
C PRO A 44 -20.37 -6.72 25.90
N GLN A 45 -19.59 -6.38 24.88
CA GLN A 45 -19.57 -7.04 23.57
C GLN A 45 -18.47 -8.11 23.47
N GLY A 46 -17.73 -8.36 24.56
CA GLY A 46 -16.66 -9.35 24.62
C GLY A 46 -15.31 -8.86 24.09
N TRP A 47 -15.15 -7.55 23.87
CA TRP A 47 -13.92 -6.97 23.32
C TRP A 47 -12.96 -6.53 24.42
N PRO A 48 -11.66 -6.81 24.30
CA PRO A 48 -10.71 -6.29 25.26
C PRO A 48 -10.61 -4.77 25.20
N VAL A 49 -10.63 -4.14 26.37
CA VAL A 49 -10.52 -2.69 26.49
C VAL A 49 -9.04 -2.30 26.54
N VAL A 50 -8.55 -1.63 25.49
CA VAL A 50 -7.15 -1.19 25.36
C VAL A 50 -7.03 0.29 24.99
N ASN A 51 -5.94 0.92 25.42
CA ASN A 51 -5.59 2.30 25.04
C ASN A 51 -4.95 2.38 23.64
N ALA A 52 -4.44 3.56 23.26
CA ALA A 52 -3.83 3.78 21.94
C ALA A 52 -2.55 2.95 21.69
N ASP A 53 -1.84 2.60 22.76
CA ASP A 53 -0.61 1.82 22.75
C ASP A 53 -0.87 0.31 22.86
N GLY A 54 -2.13 -0.08 23.05
CA GLY A 54 -2.53 -1.49 23.22
C GLY A 54 -2.48 -1.98 24.66
N GLU A 55 -2.27 -1.10 25.63
CA GLU A 55 -2.29 -1.46 27.05
C GLU A 55 -3.73 -1.66 27.53
N THR A 56 -3.96 -2.76 28.25
CA THR A 56 -5.24 -3.05 28.89
C THR A 56 -5.43 -2.20 30.16
N SER A 57 -6.59 -2.29 30.80
CA SER A 57 -6.77 -1.70 32.14
C SER A 57 -6.00 -2.41 33.24
N LYS A 58 -5.40 -3.58 32.96
CA LYS A 58 -4.43 -4.24 33.84
C LYS A 58 -3.03 -3.65 33.55
N PRO A 59 -2.38 -2.99 34.52
CA PRO A 59 -1.10 -2.33 34.29
C PRO A 59 -0.03 -3.30 33.76
N ASN A 60 0.76 -2.83 32.79
CA ASN A 60 1.85 -3.58 32.16
C ASN A 60 1.41 -4.81 31.35
N VAL A 61 0.12 -4.91 31.01
CA VAL A 61 -0.40 -5.96 30.13
C VAL A 61 -0.85 -5.33 28.83
N PHE A 62 -0.17 -5.70 27.74
CA PHE A 62 -0.41 -5.20 26.40
C PHE A 62 -0.97 -6.31 25.52
N LEU A 63 -1.94 -5.97 24.68
CA LEU A 63 -2.41 -6.82 23.60
C LEU A 63 -1.88 -6.25 22.28
N ILE A 64 -1.62 -7.09 21.29
CA ILE A 64 -1.06 -6.67 19.99
C ILE A 64 -1.81 -7.37 18.87
N GLY A 65 -2.11 -6.62 17.81
CA GLY A 65 -2.75 -7.15 16.60
C GLY A 65 -4.28 -7.21 16.66
N ASP A 66 -4.86 -8.13 15.90
CA ASP A 66 -6.30 -8.20 15.66
C ASP A 66 -7.11 -8.54 16.93
N VAL A 67 -6.44 -9.05 17.96
CA VAL A 67 -7.05 -9.28 19.28
C VAL A 67 -7.66 -8.01 19.88
N GLN A 68 -7.18 -6.81 19.50
CA GLN A 68 -7.70 -5.57 20.07
C GLN A 68 -9.05 -5.14 19.52
N ARG A 69 -9.28 -5.32 18.21
CA ARG A 69 -10.38 -4.65 17.47
C ARG A 69 -10.93 -5.44 16.29
N GLY A 70 -10.46 -6.67 16.09
CA GLY A 70 -10.88 -7.53 15.00
C GLY A 70 -9.94 -7.44 13.80
N PRO A 71 -10.32 -8.11 12.70
CA PRO A 71 -9.45 -8.28 11.55
C PRO A 71 -8.97 -6.96 10.99
N SER A 72 -7.66 -6.85 10.91
CA SER A 72 -6.96 -5.72 10.30
C SER A 72 -5.97 -6.22 9.25
N SER A 73 -5.24 -5.28 8.63
CA SER A 73 -4.13 -5.66 7.78
C SER A 73 -2.93 -6.10 8.63
N ILE A 74 -2.12 -7.02 8.12
CA ILE A 74 -0.83 -7.41 8.75
C ILE A 74 0.01 -6.17 9.11
N VAL A 75 -0.01 -5.14 8.25
CA VAL A 75 0.71 -3.88 8.50
C VAL A 75 0.16 -3.14 9.72
N SER A 76 -1.16 -3.13 9.90
CA SER A 76 -1.80 -2.55 11.08
C SER A 76 -1.41 -3.29 12.35
N ALA A 77 -1.38 -4.63 12.31
CA ALA A 77 -0.94 -5.47 13.42
C ALA A 77 0.54 -5.23 13.78
N ILE A 78 1.43 -5.11 12.80
CA ILE A 78 2.84 -4.76 13.01
C ILE A 78 2.98 -3.35 13.61
N GLY A 79 2.24 -2.37 13.07
CA GLY A 79 2.24 -1.01 13.60
C GLY A 79 1.71 -0.94 15.03
N ASN A 80 0.77 -1.81 15.38
CA ASN A 80 0.29 -1.99 16.74
C ASN A 80 1.38 -2.54 17.67
N ALA A 81 2.06 -3.61 17.25
CA ALA A 81 3.16 -4.21 17.98
C ALA A 81 4.25 -3.20 18.31
N ARG A 82 4.57 -2.33 17.33
CA ARG A 82 5.55 -1.25 17.49
C ARG A 82 5.16 -0.30 18.62
N ARG A 83 3.92 0.21 18.64
CA ARG A 83 3.45 1.14 19.67
C ARG A 83 3.52 0.54 21.07
N ALA A 84 3.04 -0.69 21.23
CA ALA A 84 3.14 -1.41 22.50
C ALA A 84 4.60 -1.56 22.95
N THR A 85 5.48 -1.95 22.04
CA THR A 85 6.91 -2.11 22.31
C THR A 85 7.58 -0.78 22.70
N ASP A 86 7.26 0.30 22.00
CA ASP A 86 7.76 1.65 22.33
C ASP A 86 7.34 2.10 23.73
N ALA A 87 6.07 1.86 24.09
CA ALA A 87 5.56 2.18 25.42
C ALA A 87 6.28 1.37 26.52
N ILE A 88 6.51 0.07 26.29
CA ILE A 88 7.25 -0.80 27.20
C ILE A 88 8.69 -0.32 27.37
N LEU A 89 9.41 -0.10 26.26
CA LEU A 89 10.82 0.33 26.30
C LEU A 89 10.97 1.67 27.04
N ALA A 90 10.09 2.63 26.77
CA ALA A 90 10.09 3.92 27.46
C ALA A 90 9.86 3.77 28.97
N ARG A 91 8.92 2.90 29.37
CA ARG A 91 8.58 2.64 30.79
C ARG A 91 9.72 1.94 31.53
N GLU A 92 10.37 0.98 30.89
CA GLU A 92 11.49 0.23 31.45
C GLU A 92 12.83 0.97 31.33
N ASN A 93 12.82 2.21 30.83
CA ASN A 93 14.01 3.03 30.60
C ASN A 93 15.06 2.30 29.72
N ILE A 94 14.60 1.55 28.73
CA ILE A 94 15.43 0.84 27.75
C ILE A 94 15.50 1.67 26.47
N ALA A 95 16.71 1.94 26.02
CA ALA A 95 16.92 2.70 24.78
C ALA A 95 16.33 1.96 23.58
N SER A 96 15.45 2.64 22.86
CA SER A 96 14.96 2.18 21.57
C SER A 96 15.94 2.58 20.46
N SER A 97 16.30 1.63 19.60
CA SER A 97 17.05 1.92 18.37
C SER A 97 16.15 2.45 17.24
N TYR A 98 14.85 2.58 17.49
CA TYR A 98 13.87 3.08 16.53
C TYR A 98 14.13 4.54 16.19
N GLY A 99 14.17 4.86 14.90
CA GLY A 99 14.50 6.20 14.41
C GLY A 99 15.99 6.44 14.19
N ASN A 100 16.87 5.52 14.63
CA ASN A 100 18.27 5.56 14.20
C ASN A 100 18.32 5.48 12.67
N LYS A 101 19.10 6.38 12.04
CA LYS A 101 19.33 6.31 10.60
C LYS A 101 20.10 5.03 10.30
N VAL A 102 19.40 4.05 9.75
CA VAL A 102 20.01 2.84 9.21
C VAL A 102 20.09 3.00 7.70
N TRP A 103 21.31 2.90 7.16
CA TRP A 103 21.52 2.86 5.73
C TRP A 103 21.32 1.43 5.25
N ASN A 104 20.15 1.14 4.70
CA ASN A 104 19.91 -0.13 4.03
C ASN A 104 20.66 -0.12 2.69
N ASN A 105 21.82 -0.77 2.63
CA ASN A 105 22.58 -0.96 1.41
C ASN A 105 22.08 -2.19 0.64
N VAL A 106 20.76 -2.29 0.45
CA VAL A 106 20.12 -3.42 -0.22
C VAL A 106 19.93 -3.08 -1.70
N ASP A 107 20.35 -3.99 -2.57
CA ASP A 107 20.06 -3.89 -4.00
C ASP A 107 18.56 -4.14 -4.26
N PRO A 108 17.80 -3.14 -4.76
CA PRO A 108 16.38 -3.32 -5.06
C PRO A 108 16.11 -4.50 -5.99
N ALA A 109 17.01 -4.80 -6.93
CA ALA A 109 16.82 -5.92 -7.86
C ALA A 109 16.76 -7.26 -7.10
N LYS A 110 17.59 -7.45 -6.07
CA LYS A 110 17.54 -8.64 -5.20
C LYS A 110 16.24 -8.70 -4.40
N VAL A 111 15.72 -7.56 -3.95
CA VAL A 111 14.43 -7.50 -3.25
C VAL A 111 13.29 -7.91 -4.19
N TYR A 112 13.28 -7.39 -5.42
CA TYR A 112 12.27 -7.76 -6.42
C TYR A 112 12.34 -9.25 -6.80
N GLN A 113 13.54 -9.84 -6.89
CA GLN A 113 13.71 -11.27 -7.17
C GLN A 113 13.14 -12.19 -6.08
N ARG A 114 13.08 -11.73 -4.82
CA ARG A 114 12.45 -12.48 -3.72
C ARG A 114 10.94 -12.49 -3.82
N LYS A 115 10.33 -11.54 -4.55
CA LYS A 115 8.87 -11.46 -4.65
C LYS A 115 8.31 -12.68 -5.35
N GLY A 116 7.25 -13.26 -4.78
CA GLY A 116 6.61 -14.46 -5.31
C GLY A 116 7.33 -15.77 -4.95
N ALA A 117 8.52 -15.73 -4.35
CA ALA A 117 9.16 -16.91 -3.81
C ALA A 117 8.50 -17.32 -2.49
N ILE A 118 7.86 -18.49 -2.49
CA ILE A 118 7.30 -19.09 -1.27
C ILE A 118 8.41 -19.93 -0.61
N ALA A 119 9.32 -19.26 0.09
CA ALA A 119 10.36 -19.91 0.87
C ALA A 119 9.82 -20.25 2.27
N VAL A 120 9.05 -21.34 2.38
CA VAL A 120 8.51 -21.80 3.67
C VAL A 120 9.07 -23.19 3.96
N THR A 121 10.06 -23.23 4.85
CA THR A 121 10.46 -24.47 5.53
C THR A 121 9.92 -24.41 6.95
N LEU A 122 9.43 -25.54 7.45
CA LEU A 122 9.07 -25.67 8.86
C LEU A 122 10.37 -25.67 9.68
N VAL A 123 10.62 -24.58 10.40
CA VAL A 123 11.74 -24.45 11.33
C VAL A 123 11.22 -24.72 12.74
N ASP A 124 11.88 -25.62 13.46
CA ASP A 124 11.51 -25.93 14.84
C ASP A 124 11.77 -24.73 15.77
N LYS A 125 10.94 -24.56 16.81
CA LYS A 125 11.05 -23.44 17.77
C LYS A 125 12.40 -23.33 18.47
N ASN A 126 13.15 -24.43 18.55
CA ASN A 126 14.48 -24.46 19.16
C ASN A 126 15.61 -24.07 18.18
N GLN A 127 15.32 -23.94 16.89
CA GLN A 127 16.31 -23.63 15.85
C GLN A 127 16.31 -22.13 15.51
N ARG A 128 16.73 -21.32 16.48
CA ARG A 128 16.70 -19.85 16.36
C ARG A 128 17.47 -19.31 15.15
N GLU A 129 18.67 -19.82 14.88
CA GLU A 129 19.51 -19.33 13.77
C GLU A 129 18.87 -19.60 12.41
N ALA A 130 18.39 -20.82 12.20
CA ALA A 130 17.67 -21.20 10.98
C ALA A 130 16.39 -20.36 10.79
N PHE A 131 15.67 -20.05 11.88
CA PHE A 131 14.50 -19.19 11.82
C PHE A 131 14.88 -17.77 11.37
N VAL A 132 15.92 -17.19 11.98
CA VAL A 132 16.41 -15.84 11.64
C VAL A 132 16.86 -15.77 10.19
N GLU A 133 17.63 -16.75 9.72
CA GLU A 133 18.09 -16.81 8.32
C GLU A 133 16.90 -16.90 7.35
N GLN A 134 15.92 -17.77 7.64
CA GLN A 134 14.72 -17.90 6.84
C GLN A 134 13.93 -16.57 6.79
N GLU A 135 13.64 -15.94 7.93
CA GLU A 135 12.89 -14.69 7.95
C GLU A 135 13.64 -13.54 7.24
N ALA A 136 14.97 -13.46 7.39
CA ALA A 136 15.79 -12.49 6.67
C ALA A 136 15.75 -12.70 5.15
N SER A 137 15.78 -13.96 4.69
CA SER A 137 15.69 -14.29 3.26
C SER A 137 14.34 -13.94 2.62
N ARG A 138 13.26 -13.95 3.42
CA ARG A 138 11.88 -13.63 3.00
C ARG A 138 11.57 -12.14 3.05
N CYS A 139 12.34 -11.35 3.80
CA CYS A 139 12.13 -9.92 3.94
C CYS A 139 12.17 -9.22 2.57
N LEU A 140 11.11 -8.45 2.30
CA LEU A 140 10.94 -7.66 1.08
C LEU A 140 11.28 -6.17 1.26
N GLU A 141 11.93 -5.79 2.37
CA GLU A 141 12.41 -4.43 2.63
C GLU A 141 11.35 -3.35 2.36
N CYS A 142 10.13 -3.54 2.85
CA CYS A 142 8.98 -2.68 2.53
C CYS A 142 9.12 -1.24 3.04
N ASN A 143 10.03 -1.00 3.99
CA ASN A 143 10.44 0.32 4.46
C ASN A 143 11.32 1.07 3.44
N TYR A 144 11.94 0.35 2.49
CA TYR A 144 12.84 0.89 1.47
C TYR A 144 12.21 0.83 0.06
N VAL A 145 11.58 -0.29 -0.30
CA VAL A 145 10.95 -0.48 -1.61
C VAL A 145 9.43 -0.35 -1.51
N CYS A 146 8.90 0.83 -1.85
CA CYS A 146 7.46 1.04 -1.94
C CYS A 146 6.92 0.54 -3.28
N SER A 147 6.23 -0.61 -3.29
CA SER A 147 5.59 -1.15 -4.50
C SER A 147 4.41 -2.09 -4.23
N LYS A 148 3.84 -2.08 -3.02
CA LYS A 148 2.75 -3.00 -2.66
C LYS A 148 1.53 -2.82 -3.56
N CYS A 149 1.22 -1.59 -3.96
CA CYS A 149 0.13 -1.25 -4.88
C CYS A 149 0.28 -1.87 -6.28
N VAL A 150 1.50 -2.10 -6.73
CA VAL A 150 1.83 -2.82 -7.97
C VAL A 150 1.49 -4.30 -7.78
N ASP A 151 1.92 -4.89 -6.67
CA ASP A 151 1.78 -6.33 -6.43
C ASP A 151 0.32 -6.77 -6.14
N VAL A 152 -0.50 -5.91 -5.52
CA VAL A 152 -1.88 -6.26 -5.15
C VAL A 152 -2.93 -5.88 -6.19
N CYS A 153 -2.53 -5.18 -7.27
CA CYS A 153 -3.48 -4.76 -8.29
C CYS A 153 -3.81 -5.94 -9.21
N PRO A 154 -5.05 -6.46 -9.19
CA PRO A 154 -5.42 -7.61 -10.01
C PRO A 154 -5.34 -7.29 -11.51
N ASN A 155 -5.59 -6.03 -11.88
CA ASN A 155 -5.54 -5.57 -13.27
C ASN A 155 -4.16 -5.03 -13.69
N ARG A 156 -3.15 -5.05 -12.79
CA ARG A 156 -1.82 -4.46 -13.02
C ARG A 156 -1.86 -2.98 -13.44
N ALA A 157 -2.84 -2.24 -12.96
CA ALA A 157 -3.02 -0.81 -13.20
C ALA A 157 -2.04 0.09 -12.41
N ASN A 158 -1.16 -0.47 -11.59
CA ASN A 158 -0.05 0.28 -11.00
C ASN A 158 1.26 -0.36 -11.45
N ILE A 159 2.23 0.45 -11.87
CA ILE A 159 3.55 -0.02 -12.29
C ILE A 159 4.65 0.78 -11.59
N SER A 160 5.86 0.21 -11.52
CA SER A 160 7.05 0.90 -11.02
C SER A 160 8.00 1.19 -12.18
N VAL A 161 8.38 2.45 -12.36
CA VAL A 161 9.30 2.90 -13.41
C VAL A 161 10.54 3.51 -12.78
N ALA A 162 11.73 3.11 -13.26
CA ALA A 162 13.00 3.62 -12.75
C ALA A 162 13.37 4.97 -13.39
N VAL A 163 12.89 6.07 -12.80
CA VAL A 163 13.14 7.42 -13.30
C VAL A 163 14.37 8.04 -12.61
N PRO A 164 15.44 8.40 -13.35
CA PRO A 164 16.63 9.00 -12.75
C PRO A 164 16.38 10.36 -12.10
N GLY A 165 17.19 10.69 -11.08
CA GLY A 165 17.21 12.01 -10.47
C GLY A 165 16.16 12.26 -9.39
N PHE A 166 15.56 11.19 -8.84
CA PHE A 166 14.73 11.21 -7.65
C PHE A 166 15.41 10.48 -6.49
N GLN A 167 15.10 10.87 -5.25
CA GLN A 167 15.57 10.13 -4.06
C GLN A 167 15.08 8.68 -4.07
N ASN A 168 13.80 8.49 -4.38
CA ASN A 168 13.23 7.18 -4.67
C ASN A 168 13.54 6.80 -6.12
N ARG A 169 14.35 5.75 -6.32
CA ARG A 169 14.74 5.31 -7.67
C ARG A 169 13.56 4.93 -8.56
N PHE A 170 12.49 4.42 -7.96
CA PHE A 170 11.28 4.02 -8.68
C PHE A 170 10.14 4.99 -8.40
N GLN A 171 9.47 5.42 -9.47
CA GLN A 171 8.21 6.15 -9.42
C GLN A 171 7.08 5.17 -9.70
N THR A 172 6.03 5.20 -8.87
CA THR A 172 4.82 4.43 -9.14
C THR A 172 3.90 5.25 -10.02
N LEU A 173 3.53 4.67 -11.16
CA LEU A 173 2.52 5.21 -12.06
C LEU A 173 1.23 4.42 -11.93
N HIS A 174 0.11 5.12 -11.99
CA HIS A 174 -1.22 4.54 -12.12
C HIS A 174 -1.65 4.62 -13.60
N LEU A 175 -2.12 3.52 -14.17
CA LEU A 175 -2.60 3.42 -15.54
C LEU A 175 -4.13 3.41 -15.51
N ASP A 176 -4.74 4.54 -15.88
CA ASP A 176 -6.17 4.77 -15.69
C ASP A 176 -7.03 3.71 -16.41
N ALA A 177 -6.70 3.46 -17.68
CA ALA A 177 -7.44 2.54 -18.54
C ALA A 177 -7.52 1.09 -18.01
N TYR A 178 -6.64 0.69 -17.09
CA TYR A 178 -6.61 -0.68 -16.56
C TYR A 178 -7.28 -0.76 -15.17
N CYS A 179 -7.59 0.37 -14.56
CA CYS A 179 -8.14 0.44 -13.22
C CYS A 179 -9.66 0.29 -13.25
N ASN A 180 -10.19 -0.58 -12.40
CA ASN A 180 -11.63 -0.71 -12.15
C ASN A 180 -12.03 -0.17 -10.76
N GLU A 181 -11.15 0.63 -10.14
CA GLU A 181 -11.32 1.20 -8.80
C GLU A 181 -11.67 0.18 -7.70
N CYS A 182 -11.26 -1.08 -7.82
CA CYS A 182 -11.55 -2.11 -6.80
C CYS A 182 -11.00 -1.81 -5.39
N GLY A 183 -10.08 -0.85 -5.25
CA GLY A 183 -9.58 -0.37 -3.96
C GLY A 183 -8.50 -1.24 -3.30
N ASN A 184 -8.11 -2.37 -3.89
CA ASN A 184 -7.05 -3.24 -3.33
C ASN A 184 -5.76 -2.48 -3.02
N CYS A 185 -5.30 -1.64 -3.95
CA CYS A 185 -4.07 -0.87 -3.74
C CYS A 185 -4.15 0.10 -2.55
N ALA A 186 -5.34 0.61 -2.23
CA ALA A 186 -5.55 1.46 -1.06
C ALA A 186 -5.59 0.65 0.23
N GLN A 187 -6.32 -0.48 0.22
CA GLN A 187 -6.47 -1.35 1.39
C GLN A 187 -5.12 -1.90 1.90
N PHE A 188 -4.22 -2.24 0.98
CA PHE A 188 -2.90 -2.77 1.32
C PHE A 188 -1.79 -1.70 1.38
N CYS A 189 -2.14 -0.41 1.27
CA CYS A 189 -1.15 0.67 1.31
C CYS A 189 -0.64 0.85 2.75
N PRO A 190 0.68 0.68 3.01
CA PRO A 190 1.22 0.84 4.36
C PRO A 190 1.25 2.30 4.84
N TRP A 191 1.10 3.25 3.91
CA TRP A 191 1.16 4.70 4.17
C TRP A 191 -0.23 5.36 4.26
N GLN A 192 -1.31 4.58 4.32
CA GLN A 192 -2.71 5.08 4.32
C GLN A 192 -3.09 5.93 3.09
N GLY A 193 -2.34 5.84 1.99
CA GLY A 193 -2.71 6.45 0.71
C GLY A 193 -3.69 5.60 -0.11
N LYS A 194 -4.28 6.21 -1.14
CA LYS A 194 -5.09 5.58 -2.18
C LYS A 194 -4.31 5.62 -3.50
N PRO A 195 -3.45 4.64 -3.81
CA PRO A 195 -2.55 4.72 -4.96
C PRO A 195 -3.23 4.96 -6.31
N TYR A 196 -4.42 4.39 -6.52
CA TYR A 196 -5.25 4.63 -7.71
C TYR A 196 -5.78 6.06 -7.86
N LYS A 197 -5.63 6.90 -6.83
CA LYS A 197 -6.00 8.33 -6.84
C LYS A 197 -4.81 9.26 -6.63
N ASP A 198 -3.91 8.89 -5.74
CA ASP A 198 -2.85 9.77 -5.26
C ASP A 198 -1.57 9.69 -6.10
N LYS A 199 -1.37 8.59 -6.86
CA LYS A 199 -0.19 8.43 -7.72
C LYS A 199 -0.41 9.08 -9.07
N ILE A 200 0.71 9.42 -9.72
CA ILE A 200 0.72 10.01 -11.05
C ILE A 200 -0.01 9.08 -12.02
N THR A 201 -1.11 9.59 -12.56
CA THR A 201 -1.97 8.84 -13.47
C THR A 201 -1.56 9.10 -14.92
N VAL A 202 -1.36 8.03 -15.68
CA VAL A 202 -1.21 8.06 -17.13
C VAL A 202 -2.59 7.80 -17.71
N PHE A 203 -3.10 8.77 -18.46
CA PHE A 203 -4.40 8.66 -19.12
C PHE A 203 -4.20 8.28 -20.59
N SER A 204 -4.95 7.29 -21.05
CA SER A 204 -4.96 6.84 -22.45
C SER A 204 -5.95 7.63 -23.30
N LEU A 205 -7.02 8.17 -22.70
CA LEU A 205 -8.03 8.98 -23.37
C LEU A 205 -8.10 10.37 -22.76
N GLU A 206 -8.30 11.38 -23.60
CA GLU A 206 -8.45 12.76 -23.16
C GLU A 206 -9.68 12.94 -22.26
N GLN A 207 -10.77 12.23 -22.57
CA GLN A 207 -12.00 12.31 -21.79
C GLN A 207 -11.81 11.82 -20.35
N ASP A 208 -11.02 10.77 -20.15
CA ASP A 208 -10.71 10.25 -18.81
C ASP A 208 -9.85 11.24 -18.03
N PHE A 209 -8.88 11.88 -18.69
CA PHE A 209 -8.13 12.98 -18.10
C PHE A 209 -9.07 14.09 -17.65
N VAL A 210 -9.99 14.55 -18.50
CA VAL A 210 -10.93 15.64 -18.18
C VAL A 210 -11.87 15.27 -17.04
N ASN A 211 -12.36 14.03 -16.99
CA ASN A 211 -13.33 13.57 -15.99
C ASN A 211 -12.70 13.13 -14.66
N SER A 212 -11.38 13.01 -14.59
CA SER A 212 -10.64 12.64 -13.38
C SER A 212 -10.15 13.85 -12.60
N THR A 213 -9.97 13.70 -11.30
CA THR A 213 -9.27 14.69 -10.44
C THR A 213 -7.85 14.24 -10.09
N ASN A 214 -7.40 13.08 -10.57
CA ASN A 214 -6.09 12.56 -10.21
C ASN A 214 -4.97 13.45 -10.77
N PRO A 215 -3.84 13.61 -10.04
CA PRO A 215 -2.63 14.16 -10.62
C PRO A 215 -2.12 13.20 -11.70
N GLY A 216 -1.64 13.73 -12.82
CA GLY A 216 -1.31 12.89 -13.96
C GLY A 216 -1.19 13.65 -15.27
N PHE A 217 -1.15 12.92 -16.37
CA PHE A 217 -1.00 13.51 -17.68
C PHE A 217 -1.57 12.65 -18.80
N PHE A 218 -1.92 13.33 -19.89
CA PHE A 218 -2.37 12.76 -21.17
C PHE A 218 -1.47 13.30 -22.29
N VAL A 219 -1.09 12.44 -23.23
CA VAL A 219 -0.22 12.80 -24.37
C VAL A 219 -0.96 12.54 -25.68
N ALA A 220 -1.03 13.55 -26.55
CA ALA A 220 -1.60 13.45 -27.89
C ALA A 220 -0.66 14.11 -28.91
N GLY A 221 0.13 13.29 -29.62
CA GLY A 221 1.19 13.80 -30.49
C GLY A 221 2.19 14.64 -29.69
N ALA A 222 2.43 15.87 -30.14
CA ALA A 222 3.31 16.83 -29.46
C ALA A 222 2.64 17.53 -28.25
N SER A 223 1.33 17.39 -28.04
CA SER A 223 0.63 18.07 -26.95
C SER A 223 0.56 17.21 -25.70
N VAL A 224 0.89 17.79 -24.56
CA VAL A 224 0.81 17.15 -23.24
C VAL A 224 -0.10 17.96 -22.34
N LYS A 225 -1.15 17.32 -21.82
CA LYS A 225 -1.98 17.88 -20.75
C LYS A 225 -1.51 17.32 -19.43
N VAL A 226 -1.23 18.19 -18.46
CA VAL A 226 -0.73 17.82 -17.14
C VAL A 226 -1.69 18.34 -16.07
N ARG A 227 -1.98 17.53 -15.06
CA ARG A 227 -2.69 17.91 -13.85
C ARG A 227 -1.82 17.66 -12.62
N GLN A 228 -1.72 18.64 -11.74
CA GLN A 228 -0.97 18.63 -10.49
C GLN A 228 -1.53 19.74 -9.59
N ASP A 229 -1.68 19.48 -8.29
CA ASP A 229 -2.17 20.46 -7.31
C ASP A 229 -3.47 21.18 -7.75
N ASP A 230 -4.42 20.40 -8.29
CA ASP A 230 -5.72 20.84 -8.82
C ASP A 230 -5.66 21.86 -9.97
N GLN A 231 -4.48 22.10 -10.54
CA GLN A 231 -4.27 22.94 -11.71
C GLN A 231 -4.00 22.09 -12.96
N THR A 232 -4.33 22.62 -14.13
CA THR A 232 -4.12 21.96 -15.43
C THR A 232 -3.27 22.84 -16.33
N TRP A 233 -2.29 22.24 -17.00
CA TRP A 233 -1.42 22.89 -17.96
C TRP A 233 -1.46 22.16 -19.29
N GLN A 234 -1.22 22.92 -20.36
CA GLN A 234 -0.99 22.40 -21.68
C GLN A 234 0.44 22.76 -22.09
N LEU A 235 1.25 21.75 -22.36
CA LEU A 235 2.65 21.85 -22.72
C LEU A 235 2.88 21.20 -24.09
N GLU A 236 4.02 21.51 -24.69
CA GLU A 236 4.49 20.86 -25.90
C GLU A 236 5.73 20.02 -25.60
N ILE A 237 5.76 18.80 -26.13
CA ILE A 237 6.87 17.87 -26.05
C ILE A 237 7.35 17.53 -27.47
N ASN A 238 8.66 17.51 -27.69
CA ASN A 238 9.24 17.11 -28.97
C ASN A 238 9.51 15.58 -29.02
N ASP A 239 9.88 15.06 -30.18
CA ASP A 239 10.17 13.62 -30.39
C ASP A 239 11.31 13.09 -29.50
N ARG A 240 12.18 13.97 -28.99
CA ARG A 240 13.24 13.64 -28.04
C ARG A 240 12.73 13.66 -26.59
N GLY A 241 11.44 13.82 -26.35
CA GLY A 241 10.84 13.88 -25.02
C GLY A 241 11.18 15.17 -24.26
N GLN A 242 11.55 16.26 -24.93
CA GLN A 242 11.93 17.53 -24.28
C GLN A 242 10.80 18.54 -24.38
N PHE A 243 10.59 19.29 -23.29
CA PHE A 243 9.62 20.38 -23.21
C PHE A 243 10.30 21.72 -23.55
N ASN A 244 9.59 22.62 -24.23
CA ASN A 244 10.11 23.94 -24.60
C ASN A 244 10.25 24.86 -23.37
N GLU A 245 9.18 24.96 -22.58
CA GLU A 245 9.15 25.71 -21.33
C GLU A 245 8.51 24.84 -20.24
N VAL A 246 9.21 24.70 -19.11
CA VAL A 246 8.74 23.90 -17.97
C VAL A 246 8.46 24.83 -16.80
N PRO A 247 7.19 24.97 -16.36
CA PRO A 247 6.88 25.65 -15.11
C PRO A 247 7.64 24.98 -13.95
N ALA A 248 8.23 25.77 -13.05
CA ALA A 248 9.08 25.24 -11.98
C ALA A 248 8.40 24.16 -11.11
N GLN A 249 7.09 24.30 -10.88
CA GLN A 249 6.27 23.34 -10.13
C GLN A 249 6.07 21.99 -10.84
N LEU A 250 6.29 21.93 -12.15
CA LEU A 250 6.15 20.74 -12.98
C LEU A 250 7.48 20.06 -13.31
N ASP A 251 8.64 20.54 -12.80
CA ASP A 251 9.96 19.96 -13.14
C ASP A 251 10.01 18.44 -12.93
N ALA A 252 9.53 17.99 -11.76
CA ALA A 252 9.45 16.56 -11.42
C ALA A 252 8.51 15.80 -12.36
N MET A 253 7.31 16.33 -12.61
CA MET A 253 6.32 15.71 -13.48
C MET A 253 6.82 15.62 -14.93
N CYS A 254 7.37 16.70 -15.48
CA CYS A 254 7.93 16.74 -16.81
C CYS A 254 9.09 15.76 -16.96
N ARG A 255 9.97 15.63 -15.96
CA ARG A 255 11.04 14.61 -15.98
C ARG A 255 10.49 13.20 -16.09
N ILE A 256 9.42 12.88 -15.37
CA ILE A 256 8.74 11.58 -15.43
C ILE A 256 8.11 11.37 -16.82
N ILE A 257 7.41 12.38 -17.34
CA ILE A 257 6.79 12.32 -18.67
C ILE A 257 7.86 12.13 -19.76
N SER A 258 8.95 12.89 -19.74
CA SER A 258 10.07 12.76 -20.67
C SER A 258 10.66 11.36 -20.65
N HIS A 259 10.85 10.77 -19.46
CA HIS A 259 11.37 9.41 -19.32
C HIS A 259 10.40 8.37 -19.90
N ILE A 260 9.11 8.49 -19.61
CA ILE A 260 8.08 7.60 -20.14
C ILE A 260 7.99 7.71 -21.66
N HIS A 261 8.02 8.93 -22.19
CA HIS A 261 8.00 9.17 -23.63
C HIS A 261 9.19 8.51 -24.34
N GLN A 262 10.40 8.57 -23.77
CA GLN A 262 11.60 8.01 -24.38
C GLN A 262 11.73 6.49 -24.23
N HIS A 263 11.26 5.91 -23.12
CA HIS A 263 11.58 4.53 -22.75
C HIS A 263 10.37 3.61 -22.62
N GLN A 264 9.16 4.17 -22.46
CA GLN A 264 7.91 3.43 -22.29
C GLN A 264 6.75 4.07 -23.08
N SER A 265 7.01 4.55 -24.30
CA SER A 265 6.00 5.22 -25.15
C SER A 265 4.74 4.38 -25.41
N TYR A 266 4.87 3.04 -25.32
CA TYR A 266 3.73 2.11 -25.40
C TYR A 266 2.68 2.32 -24.30
N LEU A 267 3.01 3.01 -23.20
CA LEU A 267 2.05 3.40 -22.15
C LEU A 267 1.21 4.63 -22.51
N LEU A 268 1.60 5.38 -23.54
CA LEU A 268 0.97 6.65 -23.93
C LEU A 268 -0.07 6.48 -25.06
N GLY A 269 -0.26 5.25 -25.55
CA GLY A 269 -1.21 4.95 -26.61
C GLY A 269 -2.67 5.01 -26.13
N GLY A 270 -3.56 5.31 -27.06
CA GLY A 270 -4.99 5.14 -26.85
C GLY A 270 -5.36 3.67 -26.67
N VAL A 271 -6.41 3.42 -25.91
CA VAL A 271 -7.07 2.12 -25.81
C VAL A 271 -8.33 2.13 -26.68
N GLU A 272 -8.71 0.97 -27.23
CA GLU A 272 -9.98 0.84 -27.95
C GLU A 272 -11.15 1.06 -26.98
N VAL A 273 -12.19 1.75 -27.46
CA VAL A 273 -13.42 2.07 -26.71
C VAL A 273 -14.45 0.97 -26.90
#